data_AF-A0A969DA53-F1
#
_entry.id   AF-A0A969DA53-F1
#
_cell.length_a   1.000
_cell.length_b   1.000
_cell.length_c   1.000
_cell.angle_alpha   90.00
_cell.angle_beta   90.00
_cell.angle_gamma   90.00
#
_symmetry.space_group_name_H-M   'P 1'
#
loop_
_entity.id
_entity.type
_entity.pdbx_description
1 polymer ?
#
loop_
_entity_poly.entity_id
_entity_poly.type
_entity_poly.pdbx_seq_one_letter_code
_entity_poly.pdbx_strand_id
1 'polypeptide(L)'
;MTISKPLKYAKRDAVEMRDFFLKVIEFEKVYFFSDDAPPIGQDYGSPMRAVPTFTTLSRFLRVRFEDKDFLNPEDNFWFFFAGHGKRHKGSDYLLPLDADPGNVLGTALAIREVGDRLRRSGAGNVILLLDACRDEDDRAGQGIGFERQQGVVTVSACSPDELSYEIDDLQQGAFTHSLLEGLKIQGQGNCATVDRLDQYLHYRVPALNQQYGKPKQHPYVVAEPMQKRHLILLY
;
A
#
# COMPACT_ATOMS: atom_id res chain seq x y z
N MET A 1 -9.64 25.58 1.31
CA MET A 1 -8.96 24.40 0.75
C MET A 1 -8.03 23.90 1.83
N THR A 2 -8.42 22.83 2.52
CA THR A 2 -7.58 22.27 3.58
C THR A 2 -6.67 21.25 2.91
N ILE A 3 -5.37 21.54 2.87
CA ILE A 3 -4.34 20.61 2.44
C ILE A 3 -4.29 19.51 3.50
N SER A 4 -4.30 18.24 3.08
CA SER A 4 -4.20 17.11 3.99
C SER A 4 -2.97 17.28 4.89
N LYS A 5 -3.13 17.03 6.19
CA LYS A 5 -2.06 17.18 7.18
C LYS A 5 -0.77 16.44 6.74
N PRO A 6 0.43 17.05 6.84
CA PRO A 6 1.67 16.36 6.49
C PRO A 6 1.88 15.09 7.33
N LEU A 7 2.24 13.99 6.68
CA LEU A 7 2.68 12.75 7.33
C LEU A 7 4.18 12.83 7.61
N LYS A 8 4.62 12.38 8.78
CA LYS A 8 6.02 12.51 9.20
C LYS A 8 6.91 11.39 8.65
N TYR A 9 6.36 10.20 8.50
CA TYR A 9 7.11 8.95 8.31
C TYR A 9 6.66 8.13 7.10
N ALA A 10 5.62 8.52 6.36
CA ALA A 10 5.21 7.84 5.12
C ALA A 10 6.37 7.61 4.12
N LYS A 11 7.27 8.60 3.99
CA LYS A 11 8.51 8.44 3.20
C LYS A 11 9.42 7.35 3.76
N ARG A 12 9.62 7.32 5.08
CA ARG A 12 10.46 6.32 5.73
C ARG A 12 9.85 4.92 5.63
N ASP A 13 8.53 4.80 5.80
CA ASP A 13 7.79 3.55 5.58
C ASP A 13 8.04 3.01 4.17
N ALA A 14 7.94 3.86 3.14
CA ALA A 14 8.23 3.48 1.76
C ALA A 14 9.71 3.06 1.55
N VAL A 15 10.67 3.74 2.19
CA VAL A 15 12.10 3.37 2.13
C VAL A 15 12.35 2.01 2.77
N GLU A 16 11.73 1.74 3.91
CA GLU A 16 11.93 0.50 4.67
C GLU A 16 11.29 -0.69 3.97
N MET A 17 10.12 -0.49 3.36
CA MET A 17 9.49 -1.47 2.47
C MET A 17 10.34 -1.75 1.22
N ARG A 18 10.89 -0.70 0.57
CA ARG A 18 11.81 -0.88 -0.56
C ARG A 18 13.03 -1.71 -0.17
N ASP A 19 13.66 -1.36 0.95
CA ASP A 19 14.84 -2.05 1.44
C ASP A 19 14.54 -3.50 1.82
N PHE A 20 13.38 -3.76 2.41
CA PHE A 20 12.90 -5.12 2.65
C PHE A 20 12.73 -5.91 1.35
N PHE A 21 12.06 -5.35 0.35
CA PHE A 21 11.86 -6.02 -0.94
C PHE A 21 13.17 -6.31 -1.68
N LEU A 22 14.14 -5.39 -1.63
CA LEU A 22 15.43 -5.57 -2.31
C LEU A 22 16.41 -6.47 -1.55
N LYS A 23 16.45 -6.38 -0.22
CA LYS A 23 17.53 -6.99 0.59
C LYS A 23 17.11 -8.27 1.30
N VAL A 24 15.81 -8.48 1.52
CA VAL A 24 15.29 -9.63 2.27
C VAL A 24 14.51 -10.56 1.36
N ILE A 25 13.61 -10.00 0.53
CA ILE A 25 12.86 -10.81 -0.45
C ILE A 25 13.62 -10.98 -1.76
N GLU A 26 14.60 -10.12 -2.02
CA GLU A 26 15.45 -10.16 -3.22
C GLU A 26 14.66 -10.04 -4.53
N PHE A 27 13.64 -9.18 -4.57
CA PHE A 27 12.94 -8.87 -5.82
C PHE A 27 13.90 -8.35 -6.89
N GLU A 28 13.80 -8.92 -8.08
CA GLU A 28 14.59 -8.51 -9.25
C GLU A 28 14.40 -7.02 -9.57
N LYS A 29 13.18 -6.51 -9.40
CA LYS A 29 12.84 -5.12 -9.72
C LYS A 29 11.89 -4.51 -8.71
N VAL A 30 12.29 -3.38 -8.12
CA VAL A 30 11.47 -2.54 -7.23
C VAL A 30 11.39 -1.14 -7.81
N TYR A 31 10.17 -0.69 -8.13
CA TYR A 31 9.91 0.68 -8.55
C TYR A 31 9.59 1.53 -7.33
N PHE A 32 10.52 2.40 -6.94
CA PHE A 32 10.42 3.20 -5.73
C PHE A 32 10.05 4.65 -6.03
N PHE A 33 9.01 5.15 -5.37
CA PHE A 33 8.55 6.53 -5.47
C PHE A 33 8.61 7.21 -4.11
N SER A 34 9.23 8.38 -4.05
CA SER A 34 9.27 9.28 -2.88
C SER A 34 9.64 10.69 -3.33
N ASP A 35 9.49 11.66 -2.43
CA ASP A 35 9.76 13.09 -2.70
C ASP A 35 11.16 13.35 -3.29
N ASP A 36 12.13 12.51 -2.93
CA ASP A 36 13.54 12.58 -3.32
C ASP A 36 14.06 11.25 -3.92
N ALA A 37 13.15 10.39 -4.42
CA ALA A 37 13.55 9.15 -5.05
C ALA A 37 14.40 9.41 -6.31
N PRO A 38 15.44 8.60 -6.57
CA PRO A 38 16.20 8.70 -7.80
C PRO A 38 15.29 8.41 -9.01
N PRO A 39 15.58 8.97 -10.20
CA PRO A 39 14.81 8.68 -11.40
C PRO A 39 14.75 7.18 -11.72
N ILE A 40 13.58 6.73 -12.18
CA ILE A 40 13.33 5.34 -12.58
C ILE A 40 13.70 5.19 -14.06
N GLY A 41 14.55 4.21 -14.38
CA GLY A 41 14.83 3.83 -15.76
C GLY A 41 13.57 3.35 -16.48
N GLN A 42 13.37 3.81 -17.72
CA GLN A 42 12.30 3.37 -18.60
C GLN A 42 12.85 2.42 -19.65
N ASP A 43 12.00 1.53 -20.16
CA ASP A 43 12.37 0.60 -21.24
C ASP A 43 12.71 1.37 -22.53
N TYR A 44 12.10 2.56 -22.70
CA TYR A 44 12.38 3.49 -23.79
C TYR A 44 12.44 4.93 -23.28
N GLY A 45 13.42 5.70 -23.77
CA GLY A 45 13.55 7.14 -23.50
C GLY A 45 14.30 7.48 -22.21
N SER A 46 14.19 8.74 -21.78
CA SER A 46 14.90 9.24 -20.59
C SER A 46 14.29 8.73 -19.29
N PRO A 47 15.09 8.59 -18.21
CA PRO A 47 14.59 8.22 -16.90
C PRO A 47 13.43 9.11 -16.43
N MET A 48 12.43 8.48 -15.80
CA MET A 48 11.27 9.15 -15.23
C MET A 48 11.60 9.72 -13.86
N ARG A 49 11.11 10.92 -13.55
CA ARG A 49 11.06 11.38 -12.15
C ARG A 49 10.21 10.41 -11.32
N ALA A 50 10.62 10.18 -10.07
CA ALA A 50 9.98 9.23 -9.16
C ALA A 50 9.25 9.92 -7.99
N VAL A 51 8.92 11.20 -8.14
CA VAL A 51 8.11 11.94 -7.16
C VAL A 51 6.65 11.46 -7.27
N PRO A 52 5.96 11.10 -6.17
CA PRO A 52 4.64 10.48 -6.20
C PRO A 52 3.52 11.50 -6.45
N THR A 53 3.55 12.16 -7.61
CA THR A 53 2.45 13.02 -8.09
C THR A 53 1.45 12.21 -8.92
N PHE A 54 0.21 12.69 -9.04
CA PHE A 54 -0.83 12.08 -9.85
C PHE A 54 -0.36 11.86 -11.28
N THR A 55 0.27 12.89 -11.87
CA THR A 55 0.81 12.80 -13.24
C THR A 55 1.87 11.71 -13.36
N THR A 56 2.80 11.63 -12.41
CA THR A 56 3.91 10.67 -12.43
C THR A 56 3.41 9.24 -12.26
N LEU A 57 2.59 9.00 -11.25
CA LEU A 57 2.06 7.67 -10.93
C LEU A 57 1.09 7.18 -12.02
N SER A 58 0.21 8.04 -12.52
CA SER A 58 -0.72 7.69 -13.61
C SER A 58 0.03 7.38 -14.90
N ARG A 59 1.07 8.15 -15.24
CA ARG A 59 1.92 7.87 -16.39
C ARG A 59 2.62 6.53 -16.21
N PHE A 60 3.22 6.28 -15.05
CA PHE A 60 3.91 5.04 -14.76
C PHE A 60 2.99 3.84 -14.89
N LEU A 61 1.86 3.84 -14.18
CA LEU A 61 0.87 2.75 -14.21
C LEU A 61 0.33 2.52 -15.63
N ARG A 62 0.13 3.59 -16.41
CA ARG A 62 -0.32 3.47 -17.80
C ARG A 62 0.73 2.79 -18.67
N VAL A 63 1.98 3.26 -18.65
CA VAL A 63 3.05 2.82 -19.56
C VAL A 63 3.62 1.47 -19.13
N ARG A 64 3.94 1.30 -17.85
CA ARG A 64 4.57 0.07 -17.33
C ARG A 64 3.68 -1.17 -17.46
N PHE A 65 2.36 -0.97 -17.41
CA PHE A 65 1.33 -2.02 -17.51
C PHE A 65 0.47 -1.83 -18.77
N GLU A 66 1.03 -1.19 -19.81
CA GLU A 66 0.45 -1.15 -21.14
C GLU A 66 0.59 -2.53 -21.79
N ASP A 67 1.82 -3.04 -21.83
CA ASP A 67 2.14 -4.41 -22.21
C ASP A 67 1.65 -5.38 -21.14
N LYS A 68 1.06 -6.48 -21.59
CA LYS A 68 0.53 -7.53 -20.70
C LYS A 68 1.59 -8.59 -20.46
N ASP A 69 1.46 -9.26 -19.32
CA ASP A 69 2.06 -10.55 -19.03
C ASP A 69 3.60 -10.56 -19.07
N PHE A 70 4.21 -9.52 -18.49
CA PHE A 70 5.66 -9.42 -18.33
C PHE A 70 6.19 -10.18 -17.08
N LEU A 71 5.29 -10.75 -16.27
CA LEU A 71 5.56 -11.70 -15.19
C LEU A 71 4.86 -13.02 -15.49
N ASN A 72 5.30 -14.08 -14.82
CA ASN A 72 4.73 -15.41 -14.94
C ASN A 72 3.56 -15.64 -13.95
N PRO A 73 2.64 -16.58 -14.23
CA PRO A 73 1.57 -16.93 -13.30
C PRO A 73 2.03 -17.37 -11.91
N GLU A 74 3.27 -17.85 -11.79
CA GLU A 74 3.87 -18.28 -10.51
C GLU A 74 4.33 -17.10 -9.64
N ASP A 75 4.45 -15.90 -10.23
CA ASP A 75 4.97 -14.71 -9.57
C ASP A 75 3.90 -14.01 -8.72
N ASN A 76 4.38 -13.33 -7.67
CA ASN A 76 3.59 -12.42 -6.85
C ASN A 76 3.98 -10.97 -7.18
N PHE A 77 3.03 -10.14 -7.60
CA PHE A 77 3.22 -8.70 -7.75
C PHE A 77 2.82 -7.97 -6.47
N TRP A 78 3.72 -7.16 -5.90
CA TRP A 78 3.49 -6.40 -4.68
C TRP A 78 3.42 -4.91 -4.96
N PHE A 79 2.39 -4.27 -4.42
CA PHE A 79 2.21 -2.82 -4.40
C PHE A 79 2.10 -2.33 -2.96
N PHE A 80 2.95 -1.40 -2.57
CA PHE A 80 2.88 -0.76 -1.26
C PHE A 80 2.64 0.74 -1.45
N PHE A 81 1.74 1.30 -0.65
CA PHE A 81 1.51 2.74 -0.57
C PHE A 81 1.41 3.18 0.89
N ALA A 82 2.19 4.20 1.26
CA ALA A 82 2.06 4.92 2.51
C ALA A 82 1.70 6.38 2.21
N GLY A 83 0.60 6.88 2.77
CA GLY A 83 0.12 8.22 2.41
C GLY A 83 -1.30 8.51 2.89
N HIS A 84 -1.95 9.44 2.21
CA HIS A 84 -3.36 9.74 2.46
C HIS A 84 -4.28 8.95 1.54
N GLY A 85 -5.42 8.54 2.09
CA GLY A 85 -6.51 7.92 1.36
C GLY A 85 -7.81 8.68 1.57
N LYS A 86 -8.67 8.68 0.56
CA LYS A 86 -9.99 9.32 0.65
C LYS A 86 -11.05 8.51 -0.07
N ARG A 87 -12.20 8.32 0.58
CA ARG A 87 -13.40 7.84 -0.10
C ARG A 87 -14.14 9.02 -0.73
N HIS A 88 -14.45 8.92 -2.01
CA HIS A 88 -15.21 9.93 -2.74
C HIS A 88 -16.25 9.26 -3.64
N LYS A 89 -17.52 9.65 -3.49
CA LYS A 89 -18.65 9.13 -4.29
C LYS A 89 -18.72 7.59 -4.38
N GLY A 90 -18.39 6.91 -3.28
CA GLY A 90 -18.49 5.44 -3.19
C GLY A 90 -17.25 4.66 -3.65
N SER A 91 -16.21 5.34 -4.11
CA SER A 91 -14.93 4.75 -4.49
C SER A 91 -13.80 5.21 -3.58
N ASP A 92 -12.79 4.36 -3.44
CA ASP A 92 -11.64 4.58 -2.59
C ASP A 92 -10.45 5.06 -3.43
N TYR A 93 -9.79 6.14 -2.98
CA TYR A 93 -8.70 6.79 -3.70
C TYR A 93 -7.44 6.89 -2.83
N LEU A 94 -6.28 6.70 -3.45
CA LEU A 94 -4.99 7.11 -2.90
C LEU A 94 -4.74 8.57 -3.32
N LEU A 95 -4.21 9.39 -2.41
CA LEU A 95 -3.91 10.79 -2.67
C LEU A 95 -2.40 10.96 -2.94
N PRO A 96 -2.00 11.25 -4.19
CA PRO A 96 -0.65 11.68 -4.51
C PRO A 96 -0.29 13.02 -3.87
N LEU A 97 0.99 13.40 -3.94
CA LEU A 97 1.52 14.62 -3.33
C LEU A 97 0.83 15.92 -3.81
N ASP A 98 0.39 15.95 -5.07
CA ASP A 98 -0.31 17.06 -5.71
C ASP A 98 -1.83 16.87 -5.79
N ALA A 99 -2.39 15.97 -4.98
CA ALA A 99 -3.83 15.77 -4.91
C ALA A 99 -4.53 17.05 -4.42
N ASP A 100 -5.55 17.49 -5.16
CA ASP A 100 -6.49 18.52 -4.75
C ASP A 100 -7.73 17.88 -4.12
N PRO A 101 -8.00 18.08 -2.81
CA PRO A 101 -9.21 17.59 -2.16
C PRO A 101 -10.51 18.12 -2.79
N GLY A 102 -10.46 19.24 -3.52
CA GLY A 102 -11.56 19.79 -4.31
C GLY A 102 -11.77 19.09 -5.67
N ASN A 103 -10.77 18.35 -6.16
CA ASN A 103 -10.80 17.65 -7.45
C ASN A 103 -10.26 16.22 -7.35
N VAL A 104 -10.77 15.43 -6.40
CA VAL A 104 -10.35 14.03 -6.18
C VAL A 104 -10.37 13.22 -7.48
N LEU A 105 -11.40 13.36 -8.31
CA LEU A 105 -11.52 12.61 -9.57
C LEU A 105 -10.44 12.95 -10.61
N GLY A 106 -9.86 14.15 -10.55
CA GLY A 106 -8.85 14.60 -11.51
C GLY A 106 -7.41 14.51 -10.99
N THR A 107 -7.20 14.32 -9.68
CA THR A 107 -5.88 14.39 -9.05
C THR A 107 -5.59 13.25 -8.08
N ALA A 108 -6.47 12.27 -7.92
CA ALA A 108 -6.26 11.10 -7.07
C ALA A 108 -6.30 9.79 -7.87
N LEU A 109 -5.75 8.72 -7.31
CA LEU A 109 -5.71 7.41 -7.96
C LEU A 109 -6.81 6.51 -7.39
N ALA A 110 -7.77 6.11 -8.23
CA ALA A 110 -8.77 5.15 -7.83
C ALA A 110 -8.12 3.79 -7.54
N ILE A 111 -8.29 3.27 -6.33
CA ILE A 111 -7.67 2.01 -5.88
C ILE A 111 -8.09 0.84 -6.77
N ARG A 112 -9.35 0.83 -7.22
CA ARG A 112 -9.87 -0.13 -8.21
C ARG A 112 -9.09 -0.09 -9.52
N GLU A 113 -8.83 1.10 -10.07
CA GLU A 113 -8.11 1.25 -11.34
C GLU A 113 -6.64 0.84 -11.20
N VAL A 114 -6.01 1.14 -10.05
CA VAL A 114 -4.67 0.65 -9.73
C VAL A 114 -4.67 -0.88 -9.77
N GLY A 115 -5.59 -1.54 -9.07
CA GLY A 115 -5.75 -2.99 -9.10
C GLY A 115 -5.92 -3.57 -10.51
N ASP A 116 -6.84 -3.00 -11.29
CA ASP A 116 -7.12 -3.41 -12.67
C ASP A 116 -5.90 -3.28 -13.58
N ARG A 117 -5.05 -2.27 -13.36
CA ARG A 117 -3.79 -2.09 -14.08
C ARG A 117 -2.75 -3.11 -13.63
N LEU A 118 -2.55 -3.29 -12.33
CA LEU A 118 -1.54 -4.21 -11.80
C LEU A 118 -1.79 -5.67 -12.20
N ARG A 119 -3.06 -6.08 -12.33
CA ARG A 119 -3.44 -7.41 -12.85
C ARG A 119 -2.98 -7.70 -14.28
N ARG A 120 -2.59 -6.68 -15.05
CA ARG A 120 -2.01 -6.86 -16.39
C ARG A 120 -0.56 -7.31 -16.36
N SER A 121 0.06 -7.38 -15.19
CA SER A 121 1.44 -7.85 -15.06
C SER A 121 1.66 -9.30 -15.49
N GLY A 122 0.63 -10.15 -15.46
CA GLY A 122 0.74 -11.60 -15.70
C GLY A 122 0.97 -12.42 -14.42
N ALA A 123 1.27 -11.76 -13.30
CA ALA A 123 1.42 -12.41 -12.00
C ALA A 123 0.12 -13.12 -11.60
N GLY A 124 0.21 -14.34 -11.08
CA GLY A 124 -0.96 -15.07 -10.57
C GLY A 124 -1.59 -14.38 -9.37
N ASN A 125 -0.80 -13.58 -8.64
CA ASN A 125 -1.27 -12.82 -7.49
C ASN A 125 -0.79 -11.38 -7.52
N VAL A 126 -1.72 -10.48 -7.20
CA VAL A 126 -1.45 -9.07 -6.95
C VAL A 126 -1.80 -8.79 -5.49
N ILE A 127 -0.86 -8.23 -4.75
CA ILE A 127 -0.99 -7.90 -3.33
C ILE A 127 -0.83 -6.39 -3.18
N LEU A 128 -1.86 -5.74 -2.63
CA LEU A 128 -1.87 -4.32 -2.28
C LEU A 128 -1.72 -4.19 -0.77
N LEU A 129 -0.70 -3.45 -0.34
CA LEU A 129 -0.44 -3.09 1.04
C LEU A 129 -0.64 -1.59 1.19
N LEU A 130 -1.67 -1.19 1.93
CA LEU A 130 -2.12 0.21 1.98
C LEU A 130 -2.00 0.76 3.41
N ASP A 131 -0.90 1.47 3.69
CA ASP A 131 -0.74 2.31 4.88
C ASP A 131 -1.29 3.71 4.59
N ALA A 132 -2.60 3.77 4.33
CA ALA A 132 -3.27 5.02 4.02
C ALA A 132 -4.24 5.40 5.15
N CYS A 133 -4.02 6.59 5.71
CA CYS A 133 -4.90 7.18 6.71
C CYS A 133 -6.03 7.97 6.03
N ARG A 134 -7.19 8.10 6.69
CA ARG A 134 -8.23 9.02 6.23
C ARG A 134 -7.79 10.46 6.47
N ASP A 135 -8.15 11.38 5.58
CA ASP A 135 -7.94 12.80 5.83
C ASP A 135 -8.80 13.25 7.03
N GLU A 136 -8.17 13.65 8.15
CA GLU A 136 -8.84 13.91 9.44
C GLU A 136 -9.89 15.04 9.36
N ASP A 137 -9.80 15.93 8.37
CA ASP A 137 -10.70 17.06 8.20
C ASP A 137 -12.04 16.72 7.51
N ASP A 138 -12.17 15.51 6.95
CA ASP A 138 -13.44 15.05 6.38
C ASP A 138 -14.30 14.38 7.45
N ARG A 139 -14.89 15.19 8.36
CA ARG A 139 -15.84 14.71 9.39
C ARG A 139 -17.07 13.98 8.81
N ALA A 140 -17.27 14.05 7.49
CA ALA A 140 -18.33 13.35 6.75
C ALA A 140 -17.80 12.21 5.85
N GLY A 141 -16.48 12.08 5.69
CA GLY A 141 -15.85 11.11 4.79
C GLY A 141 -15.50 9.80 5.50
N GLN A 142 -15.87 8.67 4.91
CA GLN A 142 -15.39 7.36 5.37
C GLN A 142 -13.95 7.15 4.88
N GLY A 143 -13.16 6.34 5.59
CA GLY A 143 -11.84 5.91 5.13
C GLY A 143 -11.92 5.06 3.85
N ILE A 144 -10.76 4.71 3.31
CA ILE A 144 -10.69 3.71 2.23
C ILE A 144 -10.90 2.32 2.81
N GLY A 145 -11.35 1.39 1.97
CA GLY A 145 -11.32 -0.03 2.29
C GLY A 145 -12.59 -0.82 2.12
N PHE A 146 -13.59 -0.21 1.49
CA PHE A 146 -14.87 -0.85 1.21
C PHE A 146 -14.86 -1.57 -0.14
N GLU A 147 -13.93 -1.23 -1.04
CA GLU A 147 -13.87 -1.82 -2.37
C GLU A 147 -13.13 -3.15 -2.38
N ARG A 148 -13.84 -4.19 -2.84
CA ARG A 148 -13.25 -5.50 -3.14
C ARG A 148 -12.73 -5.52 -4.58
N GLN A 149 -11.54 -6.09 -4.75
CA GLN A 149 -10.89 -6.20 -6.05
C GLN A 149 -10.73 -7.68 -6.43
N GLN A 150 -11.42 -8.10 -7.48
CA GLN A 150 -11.36 -9.49 -7.93
C GLN A 150 -9.94 -9.84 -8.41
N GLY A 151 -9.38 -10.91 -7.87
CA GLY A 151 -8.03 -11.40 -8.19
C GLY A 151 -6.91 -10.76 -7.36
N VAL A 152 -7.24 -9.82 -6.47
CA VAL A 152 -6.28 -9.03 -5.68
C VAL A 152 -6.47 -9.32 -4.19
N VAL A 153 -5.35 -9.38 -3.46
CA VAL A 153 -5.33 -9.36 -1.99
C VAL A 153 -4.99 -7.94 -1.55
N THR A 154 -5.86 -7.31 -0.78
CA THR A 154 -5.64 -5.98 -0.20
C THR A 154 -5.51 -6.10 1.30
N VAL A 155 -4.39 -5.63 1.85
CA VAL A 155 -4.11 -5.48 3.28
C VAL A 155 -4.06 -4.00 3.58
N SER A 156 -4.99 -3.52 4.40
CA SER A 156 -5.09 -2.10 4.75
C SER A 156 -4.72 -1.89 6.21
N ALA A 157 -4.09 -0.76 6.50
CA ALA A 157 -3.55 -0.45 7.83
C ALA A 157 -4.58 -0.30 8.94
N CYS A 158 -5.82 0.04 8.61
CA CYS A 158 -6.91 0.19 9.57
C CYS A 158 -8.26 -0.16 8.95
N SER A 159 -9.21 -0.59 9.78
CA SER A 159 -10.62 -0.76 9.40
C SER A 159 -11.20 0.56 8.92
N PRO A 160 -12.22 0.57 8.05
CA PRO A 160 -12.70 1.81 7.44
C PRO A 160 -13.26 2.86 8.42
N ASP A 161 -13.60 2.46 9.65
CA ASP A 161 -14.06 3.29 10.75
C ASP A 161 -12.94 3.77 11.70
N GLU A 162 -11.75 3.18 11.59
CA GLU A 162 -10.56 3.51 12.37
C GLU A 162 -9.57 4.38 11.57
N LEU A 163 -8.44 4.73 12.19
CA LEU A 163 -7.36 5.54 11.63
C LEU A 163 -6.05 4.75 11.66
N SER A 164 -5.12 5.06 10.74
CA SER A 164 -3.74 4.61 10.88
C SER A 164 -2.88 5.67 11.57
N TYR A 165 -1.92 5.22 12.38
CA TYR A 165 -1.13 6.11 13.23
C TYR A 165 0.38 5.95 13.02
N GLU A 166 1.06 7.10 13.04
CA GLU A 166 2.51 7.22 13.10
C GLU A 166 3.00 7.21 14.56
N ILE A 167 4.09 6.49 14.84
CA ILE A 167 4.71 6.40 16.17
C ILE A 167 6.07 7.11 16.12
N ASP A 168 6.18 8.24 16.85
CA ASP A 168 7.36 9.10 16.80
C ASP A 168 8.63 8.39 17.31
N ASP A 169 8.53 7.55 18.35
CA ASP A 169 9.64 6.76 18.90
C ASP A 169 10.20 5.73 17.91
N LEU A 170 9.35 5.19 17.03
CA LEU A 170 9.74 4.25 15.98
C LEU A 170 10.10 4.93 14.67
N GLN A 171 9.67 6.19 14.51
CA GLN A 171 9.77 6.96 13.28
C GLN A 171 9.16 6.24 12.07
N GLN A 172 8.04 5.53 12.29
CA GLN A 172 7.33 4.71 11.31
C GLN A 172 5.82 4.68 11.59
N GLY A 173 5.04 4.31 10.59
CA GLY A 173 3.65 3.89 10.75
C GLY A 173 3.55 2.61 11.58
N ALA A 174 2.57 2.54 12.49
CA ALA A 174 2.35 1.36 13.33
C ALA A 174 2.06 0.10 12.49
N PHE A 175 1.35 0.27 11.39
CA PHE A 175 1.08 -0.81 10.44
C PHE A 175 2.35 -1.24 9.71
N THR A 176 3.04 -0.31 9.04
CA THR A 176 4.27 -0.65 8.29
C THR A 176 5.33 -1.31 9.18
N HIS A 177 5.53 -0.80 10.40
CA HIS A 177 6.42 -1.41 11.38
C HIS A 177 6.05 -2.86 11.67
N SER A 178 4.78 -3.10 12.05
CA SER A 178 4.28 -4.43 12.37
C SER A 178 4.31 -5.36 11.16
N LEU A 179 3.98 -4.86 9.97
CA LEU A 179 4.03 -5.61 8.73
C LEU A 179 5.44 -6.12 8.44
N LEU A 180 6.45 -5.26 8.54
CA LEU A 180 7.85 -5.63 8.35
C LEU A 180 8.33 -6.62 9.41
N GLU A 181 7.91 -6.48 10.68
CA GLU A 181 8.19 -7.48 11.72
C GLU A 181 7.59 -8.84 11.35
N GLY A 182 6.31 -8.88 11.00
CA GLY A 182 5.58 -10.11 10.67
C GLY A 182 6.15 -10.85 9.45
N LEU A 183 6.47 -10.11 8.39
CA LEU A 183 7.07 -10.67 7.17
C LEU A 183 8.49 -11.20 7.37
N LYS A 184 9.21 -10.76 8.42
CA LYS A 184 10.55 -11.25 8.76
C LYS A 184 10.52 -12.49 9.66
N ILE A 185 9.38 -12.88 10.22
CA ILE A 185 9.29 -14.04 11.11
C ILE A 185 9.61 -15.32 10.33
N GLN A 186 10.58 -16.08 10.83
CA GLN A 186 11.00 -17.36 10.27
C GLN A 186 10.52 -18.55 11.12
N GLY A 187 10.54 -19.75 10.54
CA GLY A 187 10.20 -20.99 11.24
C GLY A 187 8.70 -21.18 11.50
N GLN A 188 8.35 -21.90 12.56
CA GLN A 188 6.96 -22.33 12.82
C GLN A 188 5.98 -21.16 12.99
N GLY A 189 6.43 -19.97 13.37
CA GLY A 189 5.63 -18.77 13.56
C GLY A 189 5.50 -17.85 12.35
N ASN A 190 6.08 -18.21 11.19
CA ASN A 190 6.15 -17.31 10.04
C ASN A 190 4.79 -16.79 9.55
N CYS A 191 4.79 -15.63 8.90
CA CYS A 191 3.60 -15.07 8.26
C CYS A 191 3.56 -15.41 6.76
N ALA A 192 3.85 -16.66 6.41
CA ALA A 192 4.04 -17.07 5.02
C ALA A 192 2.75 -17.03 4.19
N THR A 193 1.56 -17.05 4.80
CA THR A 193 0.29 -16.94 4.08
C THR A 193 -0.46 -15.65 4.42
N VAL A 194 -1.37 -15.25 3.55
CA VAL A 194 -2.27 -14.10 3.76
C VAL A 194 -3.00 -14.20 5.09
N ASP A 195 -3.58 -15.36 5.42
CA ASP A 195 -4.30 -15.56 6.69
C ASP A 195 -3.42 -15.45 7.92
N ARG A 196 -2.18 -15.96 7.85
CA ARG A 196 -1.24 -15.87 8.99
C ARG A 196 -0.77 -14.45 9.19
N LEU A 197 -0.54 -13.72 8.10
CA LEU A 197 -0.21 -12.30 8.16
C LEU A 197 -1.37 -11.47 8.71
N ASP A 198 -2.60 -11.73 8.27
CA ASP A 198 -3.81 -11.07 8.79
C ASP A 198 -3.94 -11.27 10.30
N GLN A 199 -3.86 -12.53 10.77
CA GLN A 199 -3.91 -12.86 12.19
C GLN A 199 -2.81 -12.14 12.98
N TYR A 200 -1.57 -12.18 12.50
CA TYR A 200 -0.46 -11.51 13.15
C TYR A 200 -0.70 -10.00 13.28
N LEU A 201 -1.08 -9.34 12.19
CA LEU A 201 -1.34 -7.89 12.15
C LEU A 201 -2.52 -7.50 13.04
N HIS A 202 -3.57 -8.31 13.07
CA HIS A 202 -4.77 -8.09 13.88
C HIS A 202 -4.46 -8.05 15.39
N TYR A 203 -3.42 -8.75 15.85
CA TYR A 203 -2.97 -8.68 17.24
C TYR A 203 -1.84 -7.67 17.45
N ARG A 204 -0.87 -7.61 16.53
CA ARG A 204 0.36 -6.85 16.71
C ARG A 204 0.11 -5.35 16.67
N VAL A 205 -0.68 -4.85 15.73
CA VAL A 205 -0.90 -3.41 15.55
C VAL A 205 -1.64 -2.79 16.74
N PRO A 206 -2.77 -3.36 17.24
CA PRO A 206 -3.41 -2.84 18.44
C PRO A 206 -2.50 -2.87 19.67
N ALA A 207 -1.72 -3.94 19.86
CA ALA A 207 -0.79 -4.06 20.97
C ALA A 207 0.33 -3.01 20.90
N LEU A 208 0.87 -2.77 19.70
CA LEU A 208 1.86 -1.72 19.47
C LEU A 208 1.27 -0.33 19.77
N ASN A 209 0.07 -0.06 19.28
CA ASN A 209 -0.59 1.22 19.55
C ASN A 209 -0.84 1.43 21.05
N GLN A 210 -1.29 0.39 21.76
CA GLN A 210 -1.46 0.46 23.22
C GLN A 210 -0.13 0.78 23.93
N GLN A 211 0.97 0.14 23.52
CA GLN A 211 2.30 0.35 24.08
C GLN A 211 2.77 1.81 23.93
N TYR A 212 2.45 2.47 22.81
CA TYR A 212 2.86 3.85 22.51
C TYR A 212 1.74 4.88 22.74
N GLY A 213 0.68 4.52 23.46
CA GLY A 213 -0.42 5.43 23.81
C GLY A 213 -1.22 5.96 22.61
N LYS A 214 -1.25 5.20 21.50
CA LYS A 214 -2.04 5.53 20.31
C LYS A 214 -3.46 4.93 20.41
N PRO A 215 -4.45 5.50 19.72
CA PRO A 215 -5.78 4.92 19.66
C PRO A 215 -5.81 3.55 18.98
N LYS A 216 -6.95 2.89 19.13
CA LYS A 216 -7.22 1.58 18.54
C LYS A 216 -7.09 1.62 17.01
N GLN A 217 -6.36 0.65 16.44
CA GLN A 217 -6.15 0.48 15.00
C GLN A 217 -6.06 -1.03 14.69
N HIS A 218 -6.94 -1.50 13.80
CA HIS A 218 -7.09 -2.89 13.38
C HIS A 218 -6.89 -2.94 11.88
N PRO A 219 -5.76 -3.46 11.42
CA PRO A 219 -5.60 -3.81 10.02
C PRO A 219 -6.70 -4.77 9.60
N TYR A 220 -7.08 -4.70 8.34
CA TYR A 220 -8.05 -5.64 7.77
C TYR A 220 -7.59 -6.11 6.39
N VAL A 221 -7.97 -7.34 6.05
CA VAL A 221 -7.59 -7.99 4.79
C VAL A 221 -8.82 -8.36 3.98
N VAL A 222 -8.79 -8.02 2.69
CA VAL A 222 -9.74 -8.45 1.68
C VAL A 222 -9.00 -9.29 0.66
N ALA A 223 -9.36 -10.57 0.54
CA ALA A 223 -8.82 -11.46 -0.47
C ALA A 223 -9.97 -11.96 -1.34
N GLU A 224 -9.96 -11.61 -2.63
CA GLU A 224 -10.97 -12.10 -3.56
C GLU A 224 -10.36 -12.83 -4.77
N PRO A 225 -10.78 -14.07 -5.06
CA PRO A 225 -11.75 -14.86 -4.31
C PRO A 225 -11.19 -15.32 -2.94
N MET A 226 -12.05 -15.67 -1.99
CA MET A 226 -11.67 -16.04 -0.60
C MET A 226 -10.56 -17.10 -0.50
N GLN A 227 -10.41 -17.98 -1.49
CA GLN A 227 -9.35 -18.98 -1.54
C GLN A 227 -7.94 -18.35 -1.47
N LYS A 228 -7.78 -17.11 -1.95
CA LYS A 228 -6.52 -16.36 -1.86
C LYS A 228 -6.08 -16.06 -0.42
N ARG A 229 -6.91 -16.29 0.60
CA ARG A 229 -6.50 -16.23 2.02
C ARG A 229 -5.41 -17.27 2.37
N HIS A 230 -5.32 -18.35 1.59
CA HIS A 230 -4.28 -19.38 1.74
C HIS A 230 -3.07 -19.15 0.83
N LEU A 231 -3.04 -18.04 0.08
CA LEU A 231 -1.92 -17.70 -0.79
C LEU A 231 -0.63 -17.59 0.02
N ILE A 232 0.44 -18.23 -0.47
CA ILE A 232 1.79 -18.08 0.04
C ILE A 232 2.37 -16.75 -0.48
N LEU A 233 2.70 -15.87 0.45
CA LEU A 233 3.27 -14.55 0.22
C LEU A 233 4.78 -14.63 0.03
N LEU A 234 5.44 -15.44 0.87
CA LEU A 234 6.89 -15.59 0.94
C LEU A 234 7.23 -17.08 0.88
N TYR A 235 8.20 -17.43 0.03
CA TYR A 235 8.74 -18.78 -0.12
C TYR A 235 10.00 -18.96 0.72
#